data_AF-A0A1Y5EQU9-F1
#
_entry.id   AF-A0A1Y5EQU9-F1
#
_cell.length_a   1.000
_cell.length_b   1.000
_cell.length_c   1.000
_cell.angle_alpha   90.00
_cell.angle_beta   90.00
_cell.angle_gamma   90.00
#
_symmetry.space_group_name_H-M   'P 1'
#
loop_
_entity.id
_entity.type
_entity.pdbx_description
1 polymer ?
#
loop_
_entity_poly.entity_id
_entity_poly.type
_entity_poly.pdbx_seq_one_letter_code
_entity_poly.pdbx_strand_id
1 'polypeptide(L)'
;MKDKLMLRTLIFSFMCVVYLFTLTQVSASTIPGSHLRANDLQEVQSQWLNALESKQSQPQRFTELQSIAKKMFKLSLKHPQDAELKAWSGVMLSSFAGARKAGGGEHIAFFAQRMLENAEALQMNVLDESRLESGISAREALKKALAYNPSGLNPDLYYSTFLRGEAPEMLAANTANQPGKTDNSSTVVTQAIN
;
A
#
# COMPACT_ATOMS: atom_id res chain seq x y z
N MET A 1 27.99 -18.44 -59.94
CA MET A 1 27.12 -17.34 -59.47
C MET A 1 26.18 -17.76 -58.32
N LYS A 2 25.81 -19.05 -58.20
CA LYS A 2 24.92 -19.57 -57.13
C LYS A 2 25.56 -19.57 -55.72
N ASP A 3 26.87 -19.77 -55.61
CA ASP A 3 27.55 -19.88 -54.30
C ASP A 3 27.65 -18.54 -53.55
N LYS A 4 27.78 -17.43 -54.27
CA LYS A 4 27.79 -16.08 -53.67
C LYS A 4 26.40 -15.64 -53.17
N LEU A 5 25.34 -16.23 -53.70
CA LEU A 5 23.96 -15.91 -53.31
C LEU A 5 23.57 -16.68 -52.04
N MET A 6 23.91 -17.97 -51.96
CA MET A 6 23.66 -18.82 -50.78
C MET A 6 24.44 -18.34 -49.54
N LEU A 7 25.68 -17.87 -49.70
CA LEU A 7 26.49 -17.33 -48.60
C LEU A 7 25.93 -16.02 -48.03
N ARG A 8 25.36 -15.14 -48.87
CA ARG A 8 24.72 -13.89 -48.42
C ARG A 8 23.41 -14.15 -47.66
N THR A 9 22.62 -15.13 -48.10
CA THR A 9 21.37 -15.51 -47.42
C THR A 9 21.62 -16.14 -46.05
N LEU A 10 22.69 -16.94 -45.92
CA LEU A 10 23.11 -17.51 -44.63
C LEU A 10 23.60 -16.44 -43.64
N ILE A 11 24.37 -15.45 -44.11
CA ILE A 11 24.87 -14.35 -43.26
C ILE A 11 23.72 -13.47 -42.75
N PHE A 12 22.73 -13.14 -43.60
CA PHE A 12 21.55 -12.36 -43.18
C PHE A 12 20.65 -13.14 -42.21
N SER A 13 20.44 -14.44 -42.43
CA SER A 13 19.66 -15.28 -41.53
C SER A 13 20.31 -15.44 -40.15
N PHE A 14 21.64 -15.54 -40.08
CA PHE A 14 22.37 -15.60 -38.81
C PHE A 14 22.36 -14.26 -38.07
N MET A 15 22.40 -13.14 -38.81
CA MET A 15 22.30 -11.80 -38.21
C MET A 15 20.93 -11.54 -37.54
N CYS A 16 19.83 -12.03 -38.13
CA CYS A 16 18.49 -11.91 -37.54
C CYS A 16 18.29 -12.78 -36.29
N VAL A 17 18.87 -13.98 -36.26
CA VAL A 17 18.76 -14.88 -35.10
C VAL A 17 19.64 -14.42 -33.93
N VAL A 18 20.79 -13.81 -34.21
CA VAL A 18 21.63 -13.17 -33.17
C VAL A 18 20.99 -11.88 -32.63
N TYR A 19 20.30 -11.10 -33.48
CA TYR A 19 19.59 -9.88 -33.05
C TYR A 19 18.39 -10.18 -32.14
N LEU A 20 17.72 -11.32 -32.33
CA LEU A 20 16.61 -11.76 -31.48
C LEU A 20 17.06 -12.34 -30.12
N PHE A 21 18.35 -12.62 -29.94
CA PHE A 21 18.88 -13.19 -28.69
C PHE A 21 19.56 -12.17 -27.76
N THR A 22 19.67 -10.90 -28.16
CA THR A 22 20.41 -9.86 -27.40
C THR A 22 19.53 -8.84 -26.66
N LEU A 23 18.22 -9.04 -26.55
CA LEU A 23 17.31 -8.07 -25.89
C LEU A 23 16.79 -8.47 -24.50
N THR A 24 17.25 -9.58 -23.93
CA THR A 24 16.89 -9.97 -22.57
C THR A 24 18.08 -9.91 -21.64
N GLN A 25 18.52 -8.70 -21.31
CA GLN A 25 18.85 -8.32 -19.93
C GLN A 25 18.63 -6.82 -19.80
N VAL A 26 17.39 -6.41 -19.57
CA VAL A 26 17.14 -5.15 -18.86
C VAL A 26 17.64 -5.41 -17.44
N SER A 27 18.90 -5.11 -17.18
CA SER A 27 19.39 -5.03 -15.81
C SER A 27 18.53 -3.99 -15.11
N ALA A 28 17.71 -4.43 -14.16
CA ALA A 28 17.01 -3.55 -13.24
C ALA A 28 18.07 -2.76 -12.49
N SER A 29 18.30 -1.51 -12.90
CA SER A 29 19.09 -0.56 -12.14
C SER A 29 18.36 -0.36 -10.81
N THR A 30 18.87 -0.96 -9.75
CA THR A 30 18.41 -0.70 -8.38
C THR A 30 18.57 0.79 -8.11
N ILE A 31 17.45 1.52 -8.12
CA ILE A 31 17.43 2.95 -7.79
C ILE A 31 17.93 3.07 -6.34
N PRO A 32 19.01 3.83 -6.07
CA PRO A 32 19.48 4.09 -4.70
C PRO A 32 18.33 4.72 -3.91
N GLY A 33 17.71 3.95 -3.01
CA GLY A 33 16.50 4.33 -2.28
C GLY A 33 15.37 3.29 -2.33
N SER A 34 15.30 2.46 -3.37
CA SER A 34 14.32 1.35 -3.46
C SER A 34 14.52 0.32 -2.34
N HIS A 35 15.77 -0.07 -2.08
CA HIS A 35 16.13 -0.99 -1.00
C HIS A 35 15.87 -0.40 0.40
N LEU A 36 16.09 0.90 0.59
CA LEU A 36 15.76 1.58 1.86
C LEU A 36 14.25 1.58 2.10
N ARG A 37 13.48 1.98 1.09
CA ARG A 37 12.01 1.97 1.16
C ARG A 37 11.46 0.58 1.45
N ALA A 38 12.01 -0.46 0.82
CA ALA A 38 11.54 -1.84 1.00
C ALA A 38 11.82 -2.32 2.43
N ASN A 39 13.03 -2.06 2.94
CA ASN A 39 13.40 -2.35 4.32
C ASN A 39 12.51 -1.59 5.32
N ASP A 40 12.29 -0.29 5.11
CA ASP A 40 11.45 0.54 5.99
C ASP A 40 10.01 0.01 6.02
N LEU A 41 9.45 -0.38 4.87
CA LEU A 41 8.12 -0.98 4.80
C LEU A 41 8.06 -2.31 5.56
N GLN A 42 9.00 -3.22 5.30
CA GLN A 42 9.06 -4.53 5.92
C GLN A 42 9.23 -4.43 7.45
N GLU A 43 10.07 -3.51 7.93
CA GLU A 43 10.24 -3.26 9.36
C GLU A 43 8.92 -2.85 10.01
N VAL A 44 8.22 -1.88 9.43
CA VAL A 44 6.97 -1.34 10.00
C VAL A 44 5.83 -2.37 9.90
N GLN A 45 5.75 -3.14 8.82
CA GLN A 45 4.82 -4.26 8.66
C GLN A 45 5.02 -5.33 9.74
N SER A 46 6.27 -5.69 10.01
CA SER A 46 6.61 -6.68 11.04
C SER A 46 6.27 -6.18 12.45
N GLN A 47 6.59 -4.91 12.75
CA GLN A 47 6.20 -4.26 14.01
C GLN A 47 4.68 -4.25 14.18
N TRP A 48 3.95 -3.91 13.13
CA TRP A 48 2.48 -3.90 13.13
C TRP A 48 1.87 -5.27 13.42
N LEU A 49 2.36 -6.32 12.74
CA LEU A 49 1.86 -7.67 12.95
C LEU A 49 2.11 -8.14 14.39
N ASN A 50 3.31 -7.90 14.90
CA ASN A 50 3.65 -8.22 16.29
C ASN A 50 2.75 -7.49 17.29
N ALA A 51 2.47 -6.20 17.09
CA ALA A 51 1.61 -5.42 17.98
C ALA A 51 0.17 -5.98 18.02
N LEU A 52 -0.38 -6.40 16.87
CA LEU A 52 -1.71 -7.00 16.78
C LEU A 52 -1.79 -8.38 17.43
N GLU A 53 -0.78 -9.23 17.25
CA GLU A 53 -0.77 -10.61 17.74
C GLU A 53 -0.29 -10.75 19.19
N SER A 54 0.33 -9.70 19.75
CA SER A 54 0.82 -9.68 21.12
C SER A 54 -0.30 -9.90 22.15
N LYS A 55 0.03 -10.43 23.34
CA LYS A 55 -0.89 -10.52 24.49
C LYS A 55 -0.80 -9.30 25.42
N GLN A 56 -0.35 -8.17 24.90
CA GLN A 56 -0.16 -6.96 25.69
C GLN A 56 -1.48 -6.36 26.17
N SER A 57 -1.38 -5.48 27.17
CA SER A 57 -2.51 -4.70 27.66
C SER A 57 -3.00 -3.69 26.61
N GLN A 58 -4.27 -3.29 26.69
CA GLN A 58 -4.86 -2.31 25.76
C GLN A 58 -4.09 -0.97 25.69
N PRO A 59 -3.61 -0.36 26.79
CA PRO A 59 -2.81 0.87 26.72
C PRO A 59 -1.45 0.70 26.02
N GLN A 60 -0.80 -0.44 26.22
CA GLN A 60 0.47 -0.76 25.54
C GLN A 60 0.23 -0.92 24.03
N ARG A 61 -0.77 -1.74 23.66
CA ARG A 61 -1.11 -1.95 22.25
C ARG A 61 -1.54 -0.66 21.56
N PHE A 62 -2.30 0.22 22.24
CA PHE A 62 -2.65 1.54 21.73
C PHE A 62 -1.39 2.36 21.38
N THR A 63 -0.42 2.40 22.29
CA THR A 63 0.81 3.17 22.13
C THR A 63 1.66 2.63 20.98
N GLU A 64 1.77 1.31 20.85
CA GLU A 64 2.48 0.67 19.74
C GLU A 64 1.79 0.96 18.40
N LEU A 65 0.47 0.73 18.30
CA LEU A 65 -0.28 0.99 17.07
C LEU A 65 -0.26 2.48 16.66
N GLN A 66 -0.29 3.41 17.63
CA GLN A 66 -0.11 4.83 17.36
C GLN A 66 1.25 5.12 16.72
N SER A 67 2.33 4.61 17.32
CA SER A 67 3.69 4.80 16.84
C SER A 67 3.88 4.22 15.43
N ILE A 68 3.37 3.01 15.21
CA ILE A 68 3.43 2.28 13.94
C ILE A 68 2.65 3.03 12.85
N ALA A 69 1.40 3.43 13.12
CA ALA A 69 0.61 4.20 12.17
C ALA A 69 1.29 5.53 11.81
N LYS A 70 1.92 6.20 12.77
CA LYS A 70 2.69 7.44 12.52
C LYS A 70 3.94 7.20 11.68
N LYS A 71 4.69 6.12 11.91
CA LYS A 71 5.84 5.75 11.07
C LYS A 71 5.40 5.47 9.63
N MET A 72 4.38 4.62 9.46
CA MET A 72 3.88 4.23 8.14
C MET A 72 3.31 5.43 7.37
N PHE A 73 2.54 6.29 8.04
CA PHE A 73 2.01 7.50 7.43
C PHE A 73 3.12 8.42 6.95
N LYS A 74 4.14 8.68 7.79
CA LYS A 74 5.32 9.46 7.38
C LYS A 74 6.06 8.84 6.20
N LEU A 75 6.22 7.51 6.17
CA LEU A 75 6.83 6.81 5.05
C LEU A 75 6.02 7.03 3.76
N SER A 76 4.70 6.91 3.82
CA SER A 76 3.81 7.18 2.67
C SER A 76 3.85 8.63 2.18
N LEU A 77 4.08 9.60 3.07
CA LEU A 77 4.21 11.01 2.69
C LEU A 77 5.51 11.30 1.94
N LYS A 78 6.60 10.58 2.24
CA LYS A 78 7.87 10.69 1.50
C LYS A 78 7.77 10.13 0.08
N HIS A 79 6.81 9.26 -0.17
CA HIS A 79 6.61 8.56 -1.43
C HIS A 79 5.16 8.72 -1.92
N PRO A 80 4.76 9.94 -2.31
CA PRO A 80 3.35 10.28 -2.55
C PRO A 80 2.71 9.56 -3.73
N GLN A 81 3.49 9.01 -4.66
CA GLN A 81 3.02 8.24 -5.83
C GLN A 81 3.09 6.73 -5.60
N ASP A 82 3.33 6.29 -4.36
CA ASP A 82 3.46 4.88 -4.06
C ASP A 82 2.18 4.25 -3.53
N ALA A 83 1.55 3.44 -4.37
CA ALA A 83 0.29 2.78 -4.06
C ALA A 83 0.40 1.83 -2.86
N GLU A 84 1.48 1.04 -2.78
CA GLU A 84 1.70 0.07 -1.70
C GLU A 84 1.89 0.77 -0.35
N LEU A 85 2.71 1.82 -0.27
CA LEU A 85 2.88 2.56 0.99
C LEU A 85 1.58 3.23 1.41
N LYS A 86 0.74 3.68 0.47
CA LYS A 86 -0.58 4.21 0.81
C LYS A 86 -1.52 3.13 1.33
N ALA A 87 -1.54 1.96 0.70
CA ALA A 87 -2.32 0.81 1.14
C ALA A 87 -1.99 0.44 2.59
N TRP A 88 -0.71 0.24 2.90
CA TRP A 88 -0.27 -0.11 4.25
C TRP A 88 -0.49 1.01 5.27
N SER A 89 -0.37 2.26 4.87
CA SER A 89 -0.74 3.40 5.72
C SER A 89 -2.23 3.38 6.08
N GLY A 90 -3.10 3.06 5.10
CA GLY A 90 -4.52 2.82 5.35
C GLY A 90 -4.77 1.70 6.36
N VAL A 91 -4.18 0.52 6.14
CA VAL A 91 -4.29 -0.64 7.04
C VAL A 91 -3.89 -0.29 8.48
N MET A 92 -2.74 0.38 8.65
CA MET A 92 -2.21 0.68 9.98
C MET A 92 -3.00 1.80 10.67
N LEU A 93 -3.45 2.82 9.93
CA LEU A 93 -4.38 3.82 10.47
C LEU A 93 -5.72 3.19 10.87
N SER A 94 -6.25 2.21 10.13
CA SER A 94 -7.46 1.46 10.52
C SER A 94 -7.27 0.72 11.84
N SER A 95 -6.11 0.05 12.03
CA SER A 95 -5.81 -0.62 13.31
C SER A 95 -5.74 0.37 14.48
N PHE A 96 -5.14 1.55 14.26
CA PHE A 96 -5.06 2.59 15.28
C PHE A 96 -6.44 3.20 15.58
N ALA A 97 -7.27 3.42 14.57
CA ALA A 97 -8.65 3.90 14.74
C ALA A 97 -9.48 2.95 15.61
N GLY A 98 -9.37 1.64 15.38
CA GLY A 98 -9.99 0.61 16.21
C GLY A 98 -9.47 0.62 17.65
N ALA A 99 -8.16 0.82 17.84
CA ALA A 99 -7.51 0.82 19.16
C ALA A 99 -7.85 1.99 20.08
N ARG A 100 -8.45 3.07 19.57
CA ARG A 100 -8.80 4.26 20.36
C ARG A 100 -9.87 3.95 21.41
N LYS A 101 -10.06 4.88 22.34
CA LYS A 101 -11.24 4.87 23.22
C LYS A 101 -12.53 4.99 22.41
N ALA A 102 -13.64 4.54 22.99
CA ALA A 102 -14.97 4.61 22.39
C ALA A 102 -15.27 6.00 21.78
N GLY A 103 -15.74 6.03 20.53
CA GLY A 103 -16.05 7.25 19.78
C GLY A 103 -14.83 8.08 19.35
N GLY A 104 -13.61 7.65 19.68
CA GLY A 104 -12.39 8.39 19.37
C GLY A 104 -11.75 8.04 18.03
N GLY A 105 -12.24 7.02 17.31
CA GLY A 105 -11.58 6.44 16.12
C GLY A 105 -12.01 7.02 14.77
N GLU A 106 -13.18 7.65 14.69
CA GLU A 106 -13.86 7.94 13.41
C GLU A 106 -13.06 8.83 12.46
N HIS A 107 -12.45 9.89 12.97
CA HIS A 107 -11.64 10.79 12.14
C HIS A 107 -10.42 10.06 11.55
N ILE A 108 -9.79 9.16 12.31
CA ILE A 108 -8.68 8.34 11.84
C ILE A 108 -9.18 7.31 10.83
N ALA A 109 -10.37 6.75 11.05
CA ALA A 109 -10.96 5.80 10.13
C ALA A 109 -11.23 6.42 8.75
N PHE A 110 -11.74 7.66 8.72
CA PHE A 110 -11.89 8.42 7.49
C PHE A 110 -10.54 8.66 6.78
N PHE A 111 -9.49 8.99 7.52
CA PHE A 111 -8.16 9.15 6.92
C PHE A 111 -7.59 7.83 6.38
N ALA A 112 -7.77 6.74 7.11
CA ALA A 112 -7.40 5.40 6.65
C ALA A 112 -8.12 5.05 5.34
N GLN A 113 -9.44 5.31 5.27
CA GLN A 113 -10.24 5.13 4.07
C GLN A 113 -9.67 5.93 2.89
N ARG A 114 -9.38 7.23 3.07
CA ARG A 114 -8.77 8.05 2.01
C ARG A 114 -7.42 7.48 1.54
N MET A 115 -6.59 6.95 2.44
CA MET A 115 -5.33 6.33 2.05
C MET A 115 -5.54 5.09 1.16
N LEU A 116 -6.52 4.25 1.48
CA LEU A 116 -6.89 3.07 0.69
C LEU A 116 -7.45 3.46 -0.69
N GLU A 117 -8.32 4.47 -0.76
CA GLU A 117 -8.86 4.98 -2.04
C GLU A 117 -7.74 5.50 -2.95
N ASN A 118 -6.81 6.28 -2.39
CA ASN A 118 -5.67 6.78 -3.15
C ASN A 118 -4.73 5.65 -3.59
N ALA A 119 -4.61 4.58 -2.80
CA ALA A 119 -3.81 3.42 -3.19
C ALA A 119 -4.41 2.73 -4.42
N GLU A 120 -5.70 2.40 -4.39
CA GLU A 120 -6.39 1.74 -5.52
C GLU A 120 -6.52 2.64 -6.76
N ALA A 121 -6.55 3.97 -6.57
CA ALA A 121 -6.48 4.92 -7.69
C ALA A 121 -5.12 4.96 -8.38
N LEU A 122 -4.02 4.71 -7.66
CA LEU A 122 -2.67 4.68 -8.21
C LEU A 122 -2.33 3.34 -8.85
N GLN A 123 -2.76 2.24 -8.23
CA GLN A 123 -2.55 0.88 -8.73
C GLN A 123 -3.77 0.04 -8.43
N MET A 124 -4.44 -0.41 -9.50
CA MET A 124 -5.56 -1.33 -9.42
C MET A 124 -5.15 -2.60 -8.66
N ASN A 125 -6.04 -3.11 -7.80
CA ASN A 125 -5.82 -4.33 -7.01
C ASN A 125 -4.61 -4.31 -6.07
N VAL A 126 -4.01 -3.14 -5.78
CA VAL A 126 -2.83 -3.06 -4.89
C VAL A 126 -3.08 -3.66 -3.50
N LEU A 127 -4.33 -3.63 -3.02
CA LEU A 127 -4.68 -4.25 -1.73
C LEU A 127 -4.60 -5.78 -1.77
N ASP A 128 -4.76 -6.40 -2.94
CA ASP A 128 -4.64 -7.85 -3.14
C ASP A 128 -3.24 -8.28 -3.56
N GLU A 129 -2.52 -7.42 -4.27
CA GLU A 129 -1.17 -7.68 -4.77
C GLU A 129 -0.08 -7.44 -3.73
N SER A 130 -0.22 -6.40 -2.89
CA SER A 130 0.75 -6.08 -1.84
C SER A 130 0.56 -6.99 -0.62
N ARG A 131 1.67 -7.50 -0.08
CA ARG A 131 1.68 -8.57 0.93
C ARG A 131 2.72 -8.35 2.02
N LEU A 132 2.44 -8.93 3.18
CA LEU A 132 3.45 -9.23 4.18
C LEU A 132 4.37 -10.34 3.68
N GLU A 133 5.52 -10.52 4.33
CA GLU A 133 6.40 -11.68 4.09
C GLU A 133 5.70 -13.02 4.33
N SER A 134 4.70 -13.05 5.23
CA SER A 134 3.86 -14.21 5.47
C SER A 134 2.87 -14.54 4.36
N GLY A 135 2.79 -13.70 3.31
CA GLY A 135 1.88 -13.85 2.17
C GLY A 135 0.49 -13.22 2.34
N ILE A 136 0.15 -12.75 3.55
CA ILE A 136 -1.10 -12.06 3.86
C ILE A 136 -1.18 -10.77 3.05
N SER A 137 -2.25 -10.57 2.28
CA SER A 137 -2.42 -9.35 1.48
C SER A 137 -2.76 -8.14 2.35
N ALA A 138 -2.57 -6.91 1.83
CA ALA A 138 -3.00 -5.70 2.52
C ALA A 138 -4.52 -5.70 2.79
N ARG A 139 -5.34 -6.30 1.92
CA ARG A 139 -6.79 -6.47 2.13
C ARG A 139 -7.10 -7.42 3.27
N GLU A 140 -6.39 -8.54 3.38
CA GLU A 140 -6.51 -9.47 4.50
C GLU A 140 -5.97 -8.85 5.80
N ALA A 141 -4.89 -8.09 5.71
CA ALA A 141 -4.34 -7.33 6.81
C ALA A 141 -5.32 -6.25 7.31
N LEU A 142 -6.06 -5.60 6.42
CA LEU A 142 -7.16 -4.69 6.78
C LEU A 142 -8.23 -5.42 7.59
N LYS A 143 -8.65 -6.61 7.17
CA LYS A 143 -9.60 -7.44 7.93
C LYS A 143 -9.07 -7.75 9.35
N LYS A 144 -7.79 -8.10 9.46
CA LYS A 144 -7.10 -8.32 10.75
C LYS A 144 -7.06 -7.06 11.61
N ALA A 145 -6.74 -5.90 11.01
CA ALA A 145 -6.71 -4.61 11.69
C ALA A 145 -8.04 -4.29 12.39
N LEU A 146 -9.14 -4.56 11.70
CA LEU A 146 -10.50 -4.21 12.12
C LEU A 146 -11.06 -5.16 13.19
N ALA A 147 -10.46 -6.34 13.37
CA ALA A 147 -10.87 -7.28 14.41
C ALA A 147 -10.56 -6.74 15.83
N TYR A 148 -9.50 -5.94 15.98
CA TYR A 148 -9.20 -5.26 17.25
C TYR A 148 -9.88 -3.88 17.29
N ASN A 149 -11.08 -3.84 17.84
CA ASN A 149 -11.94 -2.65 17.79
C ASN A 149 -12.56 -2.28 19.14
N PRO A 150 -11.76 -1.94 20.16
CA PRO A 150 -12.28 -1.40 21.41
C PRO A 150 -12.96 -0.03 21.28
N SER A 151 -12.75 0.71 20.18
CA SER A 151 -13.41 2.00 19.95
C SER A 151 -14.88 1.87 19.53
N GLY A 152 -15.32 0.67 19.16
CA GLY A 152 -16.67 0.44 18.62
C GLY A 152 -16.87 1.05 17.23
N LEU A 153 -15.79 1.27 16.48
CA LEU A 153 -15.85 1.77 15.10
C LEU A 153 -16.74 0.86 14.25
N ASN A 154 -17.63 1.41 13.43
CA ASN A 154 -18.38 0.61 12.45
C ASN A 154 -17.54 0.39 11.18
N PRO A 155 -16.98 -0.80 10.91
CA PRO A 155 -16.11 -0.98 9.74
C PRO A 155 -16.85 -0.88 8.42
N ASP A 156 -18.14 -1.23 8.37
CA ASP A 156 -18.92 -1.19 7.13
C ASP A 156 -19.13 0.24 6.62
N LEU A 157 -19.18 1.21 7.55
CA LEU A 157 -19.31 2.63 7.23
C LEU A 157 -18.10 3.16 6.45
N TYR A 158 -16.88 2.67 6.75
CA TYR A 158 -15.64 3.22 6.19
C TYR A 158 -14.95 2.30 5.18
N TYR A 159 -15.14 0.98 5.31
CA TYR A 159 -14.29 0.00 4.64
C TYR A 159 -15.04 -1.04 3.81
N SER A 160 -16.37 -0.98 3.73
CA SER A 160 -17.19 -2.00 3.05
C SER A 160 -16.75 -2.29 1.60
N THR A 161 -16.33 -1.28 0.84
CA THR A 161 -15.82 -1.46 -0.53
C THR A 161 -14.51 -2.25 -0.56
N PHE A 162 -13.55 -1.90 0.29
CA PHE A 162 -12.27 -2.61 0.38
C PHE A 162 -12.43 -4.02 0.96
N LEU A 163 -13.39 -4.24 1.85
CA LEU A 163 -13.60 -5.57 2.43
C LEU A 163 -14.18 -6.57 1.41
N ARG A 164 -14.99 -6.07 0.47
CA ARG A 164 -15.60 -6.87 -0.61
C ARG A 164 -14.69 -7.06 -1.83
N GLY A 165 -13.66 -6.23 -1.98
CA GLY A 165 -12.82 -6.24 -3.19
C GLY A 165 -13.51 -5.61 -4.40
N GLU A 166 -14.53 -4.79 -4.16
CA GLU A 166 -15.18 -4.02 -5.21
C GLU A 166 -14.29 -2.80 -5.51
N ALA A 167 -13.65 -2.79 -6.68
CA ALA A 167 -12.89 -1.63 -7.14
C ALA A 167 -13.80 -0.38 -7.17
N PRO A 168 -13.31 0.80 -6.78
CA PRO A 168 -14.12 2.01 -6.60
C PRO A 168 -14.60 2.66 -7.91
N GLU A 169 -14.86 1.89 -8.99
CA GLU A 169 -15.42 2.39 -10.26
C GLU A 169 -16.74 3.17 -10.05
N MET A 170 -17.40 3.01 -8.89
CA MET A 170 -18.68 3.64 -8.57
C MET A 170 -18.62 4.76 -7.51
N LEU A 171 -17.47 5.04 -6.88
CA LEU A 171 -17.35 6.09 -5.84
C LEU A 171 -16.63 7.36 -6.30
N ALA A 172 -15.83 7.28 -7.37
CA ALA A 172 -15.18 8.44 -7.97
C ALA A 172 -16.20 9.48 -8.48
N ALA A 173 -17.38 9.05 -8.93
CA ALA A 173 -18.43 9.94 -9.43
C ALA A 173 -19.10 10.80 -8.34
N ASN A 174 -19.14 10.35 -7.09
CA ASN A 174 -19.79 11.09 -5.99
C ASN A 174 -18.81 11.94 -5.16
N THR A 175 -17.50 11.67 -5.24
CA THR A 175 -16.47 12.42 -4.48
C THR A 175 -15.84 13.54 -5.31
N ALA A 176 -16.13 13.62 -6.62
CA ALA A 176 -15.68 14.68 -7.52
C ALA A 176 -16.10 16.12 -7.10
N ASN A 177 -16.97 16.27 -6.10
CA ASN A 177 -17.42 17.56 -5.54
C ASN A 177 -16.64 18.05 -4.30
N GLN A 178 -15.46 17.50 -4.01
CA GLN A 178 -14.51 18.15 -3.08
C GLN A 178 -13.09 18.22 -3.69
N PRO A 179 -12.89 19.04 -4.74
CA PRO A 179 -11.56 19.36 -5.22
C PRO A 179 -10.87 20.32 -4.22
N GLY A 180 -9.66 19.98 -3.76
CA GLY A 180 -8.71 20.97 -3.20
C GLY A 180 -8.62 21.11 -1.67
N LYS A 181 -8.28 20.03 -0.94
CA LYS A 181 -7.89 20.13 0.48
C LYS A 181 -6.70 19.22 0.86
N THR A 182 -5.66 19.20 0.03
CA THR A 182 -4.50 18.30 0.21
C THR A 182 -3.52 18.76 1.31
N ASP A 183 -3.51 20.05 1.61
CA ASP A 183 -2.39 20.68 2.34
C ASP A 183 -2.62 20.63 3.87
N ASN A 184 -3.87 20.69 4.28
CA ASN A 184 -4.26 20.58 5.69
C ASN A 184 -4.62 19.14 6.10
N SER A 185 -4.90 18.23 5.16
CA SER A 185 -5.24 16.85 5.49
C SER A 185 -4.09 16.11 6.15
N SER A 186 -2.86 16.28 5.66
CA SER A 186 -1.66 15.70 6.29
C SER A 186 -1.36 16.29 7.68
N THR A 187 -1.63 17.59 7.87
CA THR A 187 -1.48 18.28 9.15
C THR A 187 -2.50 17.79 10.17
N VAL A 188 -3.77 17.67 9.77
CA VAL A 188 -4.85 17.15 10.63
C VAL A 188 -4.60 15.70 11.01
N VAL A 189 -4.16 14.86 10.06
CA VAL A 189 -3.76 13.46 10.37
C VAL A 189 -2.61 13.44 11.37
N THR A 190 -1.57 14.24 11.12
CA THR A 190 -0.40 14.32 12.00
C THR A 190 -0.80 14.74 13.41
N GLN A 191 -1.73 15.67 13.56
CA GLN A 191 -2.26 16.09 14.85
C GLN A 191 -3.14 15.00 15.50
N ALA A 192 -3.92 14.25 14.72
CA ALA A 192 -4.77 13.18 15.23
C ALA A 192 -4.00 11.94 15.70
N ILE A 193 -2.83 11.68 15.11
CA ILE A 193 -1.95 10.55 15.46
C ILE A 193 -0.83 10.94 16.44
N ASN A 194 -0.68 12.21 16.80
CA ASN A 194 0.18 12.65 17.90
C ASN A 194 -0.55 12.50 19.24
#